data_AF-A0A7C7RE45-F1
#
_entry.id   AF-A0A7C7RE45-F1
#
_cell.length_a   1.000
_cell.length_b   1.000
_cell.length_c   1.000
_cell.angle_alpha   90.00
_cell.angle_beta   90.00
_cell.angle_gamma   90.00
#
_symmetry.space_group_name_H-M   'P 1'
#
loop_
_entity.id
_entity.type
_entity.pdbx_description
1 polymer ?
#
loop_
_entity_poly.entity_id
_entity_poly.type
_entity_poly.pdbx_seq_one_letter_code
_entity_poly.pdbx_strand_id
1 'polypeptide(L)'
;MAGRPVDYSSEFLQALEMGRPPNIVRLFPHSKALIVSGKVVDRALIAKGKAMTIAANGRNSFIIRGVLAAAQKANAAIIMEIAKSEGGASAYCATSFWNLARQVDAYCNELEITVPVAIHADHYGIKKEEDVETARVEISSMFDAGITSIAIDASHLPDDRNLLANIALAPYVPEWAGLETEVGEIKGKFGLSTVEEALFLIQGLNAHGIYPDWIALNNGTTHGIQTSDQGIQVDLTTEIHEALSEYMISGAQHGTSGNNSERLREIASRTRTTKANVATALQMLSWGVEVNDYGNAVVDGDGNFIKEEGEGVSGEVWAEMLAYAESHGIKGGNFKKLNLPFENRFLGQPREIRERMSRRVEDFVYNLLVNVFNAEDTAPLALETILSAGSYDLGPKVGRKESPEEWTEEKIIQRAALIESDKGPEGDFDD
;
A
#
# COMPACT_ATOMS: atom_id res chain seq x y z
N MET A 1 22.10 -2.87 20.69
CA MET A 1 23.57 -2.94 20.58
C MET A 1 24.10 -1.54 20.75
N ALA A 2 25.16 -1.33 21.52
CA ALA A 2 25.86 -0.05 21.55
C ALA A 2 27.23 -0.26 20.89
N GLY A 3 27.60 0.59 19.93
CA GLY A 3 29.01 0.97 19.78
C GLY A 3 29.79 0.55 18.53
N ARG A 4 29.21 0.59 17.33
CA ARG A 4 29.97 0.99 16.14
C ARG A 4 29.14 1.98 15.33
N PRO A 5 29.71 3.12 14.88
CA PRO A 5 29.03 3.98 13.91
C PRO A 5 28.74 3.14 12.67
N VAL A 6 27.51 3.23 12.14
CA VAL A 6 27.19 2.70 10.82
C VAL A 6 28.10 3.40 9.81
N ASP A 7 28.83 2.61 9.03
CA ASP A 7 29.60 3.13 7.91
C ASP A 7 28.67 3.24 6.70
N TYR A 8 28.15 4.44 6.48
CA TYR A 8 27.26 4.71 5.34
C TYR A 8 28.09 4.78 4.06
N SER A 9 27.68 4.06 3.01
CA SER A 9 28.33 4.15 1.72
C SER A 9 28.22 5.55 1.12
N SER A 10 29.16 5.91 0.24
CA SER A 10 29.15 7.21 -0.43
C SER A 10 27.92 7.36 -1.32
N GLU A 11 27.53 6.28 -1.99
CA GLU A 11 26.33 6.19 -2.84
C GLU A 11 25.06 6.43 -2.01
N PHE A 12 24.97 5.84 -0.82
CA PHE A 12 23.83 6.05 0.07
C PHE A 12 23.75 7.51 0.55
N LEU A 13 24.88 8.10 0.95
CA LEU A 13 24.90 9.50 1.41
C LEU A 13 24.51 10.47 0.30
N GLN A 14 24.95 10.22 -0.94
CA GLN A 14 24.53 10.99 -2.11
C GLN A 14 23.04 10.82 -2.38
N ALA A 15 22.53 9.58 -2.38
CA ALA A 15 21.10 9.31 -2.56
C ALA A 15 20.25 9.95 -1.46
N LEU A 16 20.73 9.99 -0.21
CA LEU A 16 20.07 10.65 0.93
C LEU A 16 19.98 12.17 0.75
N GLU A 17 20.99 12.78 0.13
CA GLU A 17 21.01 14.23 -0.13
C GLU A 17 20.01 14.63 -1.21
N MET A 18 19.95 13.89 -2.32
CA MET A 18 19.14 14.27 -3.48
C MET A 18 17.80 13.56 -3.62
N GLY A 19 17.66 12.34 -3.08
CA GLY A 19 16.50 11.47 -3.32
C GLY A 19 15.32 11.69 -2.36
N ARG A 20 15.52 12.42 -1.26
CA ARG A 20 14.47 12.73 -0.30
C ARG A 20 13.62 13.91 -0.81
N PRO A 21 12.29 13.77 -0.93
CA PRO A 21 11.44 14.87 -1.37
C PRO A 21 11.46 16.07 -0.40
N PRO A 22 11.11 17.28 -0.87
CA PRO A 22 11.22 18.51 -0.07
C PRO A 22 10.44 18.49 1.25
N ASN A 23 9.29 17.82 1.29
CA ASN A 23 8.51 17.68 2.53
C ASN A 23 9.26 16.85 3.59
N ILE A 24 9.91 15.75 3.18
CA ILE A 24 10.74 14.91 4.05
C ILE A 24 11.97 15.67 4.55
N VAL A 25 12.69 16.36 3.67
CA VAL A 25 13.87 17.16 4.05
C VAL A 25 13.49 18.25 5.05
N ARG A 26 12.35 18.92 4.85
CA ARG A 26 11.81 19.93 5.78
C ARG A 26 11.45 19.35 7.14
N LEU A 27 10.77 18.20 7.17
CA LEU A 27 10.31 17.56 8.41
C LEU A 27 11.47 16.95 9.20
N PHE A 28 12.45 16.34 8.51
CA PHE A 28 13.51 15.53 9.11
C PHE A 28 14.91 15.94 8.57
N PRO A 29 15.37 17.18 8.81
CA PRO A 29 16.58 17.73 8.17
C PRO A 29 17.88 17.00 8.54
N HIS A 30 17.91 16.31 9.67
CA HIS A 30 19.09 15.58 10.17
C HIS A 30 18.95 14.07 10.09
N SER A 31 17.83 13.57 9.56
CA SER A 31 17.55 12.14 9.48
C SER A 31 18.47 11.41 8.49
N LYS A 32 18.77 10.15 8.81
CA LYS A 32 19.41 9.18 7.91
C LYS A 32 18.42 8.23 7.24
N ALA A 33 17.11 8.40 7.44
CA ALA A 33 16.10 7.63 6.74
C ALA A 33 16.01 8.08 5.27
N LEU A 34 16.25 7.16 4.33
CA LEU A 34 16.07 7.41 2.90
C LEU A 34 14.59 7.25 2.52
N ILE A 35 13.76 8.20 2.99
CA ILE A 35 12.35 8.27 2.63
C ILE A 35 12.20 8.94 1.26
N VAL A 36 11.64 8.20 0.29
CA VAL A 36 11.64 8.54 -1.14
C VAL A 36 10.22 8.60 -1.71
N SER A 37 10.08 9.15 -2.92
CA SER A 37 8.85 9.01 -3.70
C SER A 37 8.53 7.55 -4.00
N GLY A 38 7.24 7.20 -4.05
CA GLY A 38 6.81 5.88 -4.53
C GLY A 38 7.37 5.54 -5.92
N LYS A 39 7.58 6.54 -6.78
CA LYS A 39 8.21 6.39 -8.10
C LYS A 39 9.55 5.67 -8.06
N VAL A 40 10.38 5.96 -7.05
CA VAL A 40 11.70 5.34 -6.89
C VAL A 40 11.56 3.83 -6.69
N VAL A 41 10.61 3.42 -5.85
CA VAL A 41 10.36 2.01 -5.55
C VAL A 41 9.81 1.30 -6.79
N ASP A 42 8.86 1.90 -7.50
CA ASP A 42 8.34 1.36 -8.77
C ASP A 42 9.46 1.14 -9.79
N ARG A 43 10.34 2.14 -9.99
CA ARG A 43 11.41 2.06 -10.99
C ARG A 43 12.43 0.98 -10.66
N ALA A 44 12.76 0.81 -9.38
CA ALA A 44 13.65 -0.26 -8.95
C ALA A 44 13.07 -1.65 -9.26
N LEU A 45 11.76 -1.83 -9.06
CA LEU A 45 11.09 -3.10 -9.33
C LEU A 45 10.90 -3.37 -10.83
N ILE A 46 10.62 -2.33 -11.62
CA ILE A 46 10.64 -2.42 -13.08
C ILE A 46 12.04 -2.83 -13.57
N ALA A 47 13.09 -2.20 -13.03
CA ALA A 47 14.47 -2.51 -13.40
C ALA A 47 14.88 -3.93 -13.01
N LYS A 48 14.44 -4.41 -11.84
CA LYS A 48 14.61 -5.80 -11.41
C LYS A 48 13.91 -6.77 -12.37
N GLY A 49 12.70 -6.41 -12.80
CA GLY A 49 11.85 -7.21 -13.66
C GLY A 49 11.26 -8.41 -12.93
N LYS A 50 9.99 -8.72 -13.22
CA LYS A 50 9.24 -9.82 -12.58
C LYS A 50 9.35 -9.78 -11.05
N ALA A 51 9.19 -8.58 -10.49
CA ALA A 51 9.41 -8.30 -9.09
C ALA A 51 8.33 -7.37 -8.56
N MET A 52 7.92 -7.61 -7.32
CA MET A 52 7.02 -6.76 -6.56
C MET A 52 7.66 -6.41 -5.22
N THR A 53 7.13 -5.39 -4.55
CA THR A 53 7.32 -5.23 -3.12
C THR A 53 5.97 -5.24 -2.40
N ILE A 54 6.03 -5.52 -1.12
CA ILE A 54 4.91 -5.27 -0.22
C ILE A 54 4.73 -3.76 -0.01
N ALA A 55 3.47 -3.34 -0.05
CA ALA A 55 3.01 -2.13 0.62
C ALA A 55 2.33 -2.56 1.92
N ALA A 56 2.96 -2.22 3.04
CA ALA A 56 2.60 -2.78 4.34
C ALA A 56 1.79 -1.77 5.16
N ASN A 57 0.54 -2.10 5.49
CA ASN A 57 -0.28 -1.24 6.33
C ASN A 57 0.28 -1.19 7.77
N GLY A 58 0.87 -0.05 8.13
CA GLY A 58 1.51 0.22 9.42
C GLY A 58 0.54 0.43 10.58
N ARG A 59 -0.44 -0.47 10.76
CA ARG A 59 -1.53 -0.33 11.75
C ARG A 59 -1.07 -0.11 13.20
N ASN A 60 0.14 -0.57 13.53
CA ASN A 60 0.76 -0.38 14.84
C ASN A 60 2.30 -0.30 14.75
N SER A 61 2.95 0.11 15.83
CA SER A 61 4.41 0.26 15.91
C SER A 61 5.19 -1.02 15.54
N PHE A 62 4.67 -2.19 15.91
CA PHE A 62 5.36 -3.46 15.76
C PHE A 62 5.43 -3.91 14.31
N ILE A 63 4.37 -3.66 13.55
CA ILE A 63 4.32 -3.91 12.10
C ILE A 63 5.36 -3.04 11.40
N ILE A 64 5.36 -1.73 11.65
CA ILE A 64 6.30 -0.80 11.00
C ILE A 64 7.74 -1.25 11.26
N ARG A 65 8.09 -1.56 12.52
CA ARG A 65 9.44 -2.03 12.89
C ARG A 65 9.81 -3.35 12.21
N GLY A 66 8.90 -4.33 12.21
CA GLY A 66 9.14 -5.64 11.59
C GLY A 66 9.33 -5.55 10.09
N VAL A 67 8.50 -4.76 9.39
CA VAL A 67 8.61 -4.54 7.95
C VAL A 67 9.93 -3.85 7.58
N LEU A 68 10.31 -2.80 8.32
CA LEU A 68 11.58 -2.10 8.07
C LEU A 68 12.79 -3.03 8.28
N ALA A 69 12.80 -3.81 9.36
CA ALA A 69 13.85 -4.79 9.61
C ALA A 69 13.93 -5.85 8.49
N ALA A 70 12.79 -6.34 8.01
CA ALA A 70 12.73 -7.31 6.92
C ALA A 70 13.27 -6.73 5.60
N ALA A 71 12.88 -5.50 5.26
CA ALA A 71 13.34 -4.81 4.07
C ALA A 71 14.86 -4.57 4.10
N GLN A 72 15.40 -4.15 5.25
CA GLN A 72 16.84 -4.00 5.45
C GLN A 72 17.57 -5.34 5.28
N LYS A 73 17.05 -6.41 5.88
CA LYS A 73 17.63 -7.75 5.79
C LYS A 73 17.61 -8.31 4.36
N ALA A 74 16.55 -8.02 3.59
CA ALA A 74 16.40 -8.40 2.18
C ALA A 74 17.09 -7.43 1.21
N ASN A 75 17.71 -6.35 1.71
CA ASN A 75 18.27 -5.28 0.89
C ASN A 75 17.26 -4.76 -0.17
N ALA A 76 15.99 -4.61 0.23
CA ALA A 76 14.87 -4.36 -0.66
C ALA A 76 14.27 -2.96 -0.45
N ALA A 77 13.92 -2.28 -1.55
CA ALA A 77 13.11 -1.06 -1.48
C ALA A 77 11.67 -1.42 -1.06
N ILE A 78 11.06 -0.62 -0.19
CA ILE A 78 9.84 -1.00 0.52
C ILE A 78 8.81 0.14 0.53
N ILE A 79 7.53 -0.20 0.66
CA ILE A 79 6.44 0.77 0.83
C ILE A 79 5.80 0.54 2.20
N MET A 80 5.76 1.59 3.01
CA MET A 80 4.96 1.65 4.23
C MET A 80 3.69 2.43 3.94
N GLU A 81 2.54 1.87 4.27
CA GLU A 81 1.25 2.51 3.97
C GLU A 81 0.30 2.50 5.16
N ILE A 82 -0.81 3.23 5.04
CA ILE A 82 -1.94 3.18 5.97
C ILE A 82 -3.19 3.55 5.17
N ALA A 83 -4.31 2.86 5.35
CA ALA A 83 -5.53 3.12 4.61
C ALA A 83 -6.38 4.24 5.23
N LYS A 84 -7.27 4.87 4.45
CA LYS A 84 -8.20 5.91 4.98
C LYS A 84 -9.07 5.39 6.13
N SER A 85 -9.53 4.14 6.04
CA SER A 85 -10.31 3.52 7.11
C SER A 85 -9.47 3.26 8.38
N GLU A 86 -8.17 2.99 8.21
CA GLU A 86 -7.24 2.69 9.30
C GLU A 86 -6.76 3.95 10.02
N GLY A 87 -6.37 4.96 9.24
CA GLY A 87 -5.58 6.11 9.67
C GLY A 87 -6.07 7.47 9.15
N GLY A 88 -7.30 7.55 8.63
CA GLY A 88 -7.96 8.80 8.26
C GLY A 88 -8.65 9.50 9.44
N ALA A 89 -9.58 10.41 9.16
CA ALA A 89 -10.27 11.19 10.19
C ALA A 89 -11.08 10.33 11.20
N SER A 90 -11.62 9.20 10.74
CA SER A 90 -12.38 8.23 11.54
C SER A 90 -11.57 6.93 11.77
N ALA A 91 -10.28 7.09 12.11
CA ALA A 91 -9.33 6.00 12.25
C ALA A 91 -9.66 4.99 13.36
N TYR A 92 -9.28 3.73 13.12
CA TYR A 92 -9.22 2.68 14.14
C TYR A 92 -7.79 2.26 14.51
N CYS A 93 -6.79 2.97 13.99
CA CYS A 93 -5.38 2.82 14.36
C CYS A 93 -4.83 4.11 14.99
N ALA A 94 -3.79 3.98 15.81
CA ALA A 94 -3.04 5.13 16.31
C ALA A 94 -2.12 5.73 15.23
N THR A 95 -1.68 4.90 14.28
CA THR A 95 -1.02 5.36 13.06
C THR A 95 -2.04 6.02 12.13
N SER A 96 -1.67 7.15 11.55
CA SER A 96 -2.51 7.94 10.65
C SER A 96 -1.71 8.47 9.47
N PHE A 97 -2.41 8.97 8.44
CA PHE A 97 -1.78 9.66 7.31
C PHE A 97 -0.83 10.78 7.76
N TRP A 98 -1.18 11.47 8.87
CA TRP A 98 -0.43 12.61 9.39
C TRP A 98 0.73 12.25 10.34
N ASN A 99 0.91 10.97 10.65
CA ASN A 99 1.98 10.57 11.57
C ASN A 99 2.84 9.39 11.11
N LEU A 100 2.44 8.67 10.05
CA LEU A 100 3.17 7.51 9.56
C LEU A 100 4.62 7.85 9.21
N ALA A 101 4.86 8.93 8.45
CA ALA A 101 6.20 9.35 8.07
C ALA A 101 7.10 9.63 9.29
N ARG A 102 6.55 10.26 10.34
CA ARG A 102 7.29 10.50 11.59
C ARG A 102 7.64 9.21 12.32
N GLN A 103 6.74 8.22 12.32
CA GLN A 103 7.02 6.93 12.93
C GLN A 103 8.09 6.16 12.15
N VAL A 104 7.95 6.11 10.82
CA VAL A 104 8.93 5.46 9.93
C VAL A 104 10.30 6.12 10.05
N ASP A 105 10.38 7.46 10.02
CA ASP A 105 11.63 8.19 10.20
C ASP A 105 12.34 7.83 11.51
N ALA A 106 11.60 7.86 12.63
CA ALA A 106 12.14 7.51 13.94
C ALA A 106 12.67 6.08 13.98
N TYR A 107 11.93 5.11 13.46
CA TYR A 107 12.34 3.71 13.47
C TYR A 107 13.46 3.42 12.47
N CYS A 108 13.52 4.09 11.32
CA CYS A 108 14.64 3.99 10.41
C CYS A 108 15.95 4.45 11.05
N ASN A 109 15.94 5.56 11.79
CA ASN A 109 17.13 6.02 12.50
C ASN A 109 17.48 5.12 13.70
N GLU A 110 16.49 4.60 14.44
CA GLU A 110 16.71 3.68 15.57
C GLU A 110 17.30 2.34 15.13
N LEU A 111 16.79 1.79 14.03
CA LEU A 111 17.16 0.47 13.49
C LEU A 111 18.25 0.55 12.41
N GLU A 112 18.79 1.74 12.15
CA GLU A 112 19.87 1.98 11.18
C GLU A 112 19.51 1.53 9.76
N ILE A 113 18.25 1.77 9.35
CA ILE A 113 17.72 1.39 8.04
C ILE A 113 18.32 2.29 6.94
N THR A 114 18.91 1.67 5.92
CA THR A 114 19.52 2.32 4.76
C THR A 114 18.83 2.00 3.43
N VAL A 115 17.86 1.08 3.43
CA VAL A 115 17.08 0.82 2.21
C VAL A 115 16.06 1.95 1.95
N PRO A 116 15.71 2.23 0.69
CA PRO A 116 14.70 3.23 0.35
C PRO A 116 13.30 2.84 0.85
N VAL A 117 12.58 3.80 1.44
CA VAL A 117 11.22 3.61 1.97
C VAL A 117 10.28 4.66 1.38
N ALA A 118 9.17 4.24 0.76
CA ALA A 118 8.10 5.17 0.40
C ALA A 118 7.01 5.19 1.48
N ILE A 119 6.36 6.34 1.68
CA ILE A 119 5.22 6.51 2.58
C ILE A 119 3.97 6.71 1.75
N HIS A 120 3.08 5.73 1.75
CA HIS A 120 1.91 5.70 0.88
C HIS A 120 0.61 5.93 1.68
N ALA A 121 -0.22 6.85 1.20
CA ALA A 121 -1.60 6.98 1.65
C ALA A 121 -2.47 6.02 0.83
N ASP A 122 -2.83 4.90 1.46
CA ASP A 122 -3.55 3.79 0.83
C ASP A 122 -5.07 4.05 0.79
N HIS A 123 -5.73 3.59 -0.27
CA HIS A 123 -7.17 3.76 -0.53
C HIS A 123 -7.73 5.09 0.01
N TYR A 124 -7.30 6.23 -0.54
CA TYR A 124 -7.99 7.47 -0.25
C TYR A 124 -9.33 7.48 -1.01
N GLY A 125 -10.30 6.75 -0.44
CA GLY A 125 -11.58 6.45 -1.07
C GLY A 125 -12.46 7.68 -1.27
N ILE A 126 -13.01 7.80 -2.48
CA ILE A 126 -14.00 8.77 -2.92
C ILE A 126 -15.26 8.00 -3.31
N LYS A 127 -16.32 8.11 -2.49
CA LYS A 127 -17.57 7.38 -2.68
C LYS A 127 -18.71 8.28 -3.18
N LYS A 128 -18.54 9.60 -3.07
CA LYS A 128 -19.50 10.62 -3.49
C LYS A 128 -18.81 11.96 -3.73
N GLU A 129 -19.52 12.88 -4.38
CA GLU A 129 -18.98 14.20 -4.77
C GLU A 129 -18.45 15.00 -3.57
N GLU A 130 -19.11 14.94 -2.40
CA GLU A 130 -18.66 15.66 -1.20
C GLU A 130 -17.31 15.17 -0.67
N ASP A 131 -16.93 13.92 -1.00
CA ASP A 131 -15.63 13.38 -0.62
C ASP A 131 -14.51 14.04 -1.42
N VAL A 132 -14.76 14.49 -2.66
CA VAL A 132 -13.78 15.22 -3.48
C VAL A 132 -13.40 16.53 -2.81
N GLU A 133 -14.37 17.29 -2.30
CA GLU A 133 -14.09 18.55 -1.61
C GLU A 133 -13.31 18.36 -0.32
N THR A 134 -13.60 17.28 0.42
CA THR A 134 -12.80 16.89 1.60
C THR A 134 -11.38 16.50 1.18
N ALA A 135 -11.25 15.73 0.10
CA ALA A 135 -9.96 15.27 -0.42
C ALA A 135 -9.05 16.42 -0.85
N ARG A 136 -9.58 17.47 -1.50
CA ARG A 136 -8.82 18.68 -1.88
C ARG A 136 -8.07 19.28 -0.69
N VAL A 137 -8.70 19.28 0.48
CA VAL A 137 -8.11 19.81 1.72
C VAL A 137 -7.16 18.80 2.35
N GLU A 138 -7.60 17.54 2.52
CA GLU A 138 -6.82 16.55 3.23
C GLU A 138 -5.55 16.14 2.49
N ILE A 139 -5.59 15.95 1.16
CA ILE A 139 -4.43 15.52 0.36
C ILE A 139 -3.22 16.42 0.60
N SER A 140 -3.39 17.73 0.50
CA SER A 140 -2.31 18.69 0.74
C SER A 140 -1.72 18.52 2.15
N SER A 141 -2.58 18.39 3.17
CA SER A 141 -2.15 18.23 4.56
C SER A 141 -1.42 16.91 4.84
N MET A 142 -1.76 15.84 4.11
CA MET A 142 -1.07 14.55 4.18
C MET A 142 0.35 14.65 3.62
N PHE A 143 0.52 15.32 2.47
CA PHE A 143 1.84 15.60 1.91
C PHE A 143 2.66 16.52 2.83
N ASP A 144 2.04 17.52 3.46
CA ASP A 144 2.71 18.37 4.46
C ASP A 144 3.22 17.58 5.66
N ALA A 145 2.56 16.47 6.00
CA ALA A 145 2.90 15.56 7.08
C ALA A 145 3.87 14.42 6.68
N GLY A 146 4.30 14.36 5.42
CA GLY A 146 5.36 13.47 4.96
C GLY A 146 4.89 12.26 4.16
N ILE A 147 3.65 12.21 3.70
CA ILE A 147 3.27 11.26 2.64
C ILE A 147 4.13 11.53 1.39
N THR A 148 4.55 10.47 0.69
CA THR A 148 5.34 10.54 -0.55
C THR A 148 4.70 9.82 -1.73
N SER A 149 3.56 9.17 -1.50
CA SER A 149 2.75 8.51 -2.53
C SER A 149 1.30 8.39 -2.06
N ILE A 150 0.33 8.37 -2.98
CA ILE A 150 -1.10 8.27 -2.65
C ILE A 150 -1.84 7.40 -3.68
N ALA A 151 -2.80 6.61 -3.21
CA ALA A 151 -3.83 5.99 -4.03
C ALA A 151 -5.12 6.83 -3.96
N ILE A 152 -5.52 7.41 -5.10
CA ILE A 152 -6.84 8.05 -5.24
C ILE A 152 -7.79 6.99 -5.77
N ASP A 153 -8.61 6.47 -4.86
CA ASP A 153 -9.56 5.42 -5.16
C ASP A 153 -10.95 6.03 -5.32
N ALA A 154 -11.32 6.33 -6.56
CA ALA A 154 -12.67 6.75 -6.92
C ALA A 154 -13.43 5.62 -7.65
N SER A 155 -12.99 4.38 -7.47
CA SER A 155 -13.47 3.23 -8.22
C SER A 155 -14.86 2.72 -7.76
N HIS A 156 -15.36 3.24 -6.63
CA HIS A 156 -16.75 3.09 -6.20
C HIS A 156 -17.74 3.95 -7.01
N LEU A 157 -17.25 4.91 -7.78
CA LEU A 157 -18.07 5.78 -8.62
C LEU A 157 -18.20 5.20 -10.04
N PRO A 158 -19.24 5.60 -10.81
CA PRO A 158 -19.31 5.31 -12.24
C PRO A 158 -18.05 5.80 -12.98
N ASP A 159 -17.70 5.16 -14.10
CA ASP A 159 -16.40 5.38 -14.78
C ASP A 159 -16.12 6.86 -15.11
N ASP A 160 -17.11 7.60 -15.59
CA ASP A 160 -16.99 9.04 -15.85
C ASP A 160 -16.63 9.82 -14.58
N ARG A 161 -17.29 9.48 -13.47
CA ARG A 161 -17.08 10.12 -12.17
C ARG A 161 -15.77 9.70 -11.52
N ASN A 162 -15.34 8.46 -11.69
CA ASN A 162 -14.01 8.00 -11.28
C ASN A 162 -12.91 8.83 -11.98
N LEU A 163 -12.98 8.95 -13.30
CA LEU A 163 -12.03 9.75 -14.07
C LEU A 163 -12.07 11.23 -13.68
N LEU A 164 -13.26 11.83 -13.58
CA LEU A 164 -13.41 13.24 -13.22
C LEU A 164 -12.92 13.54 -11.80
N ALA A 165 -13.13 12.64 -10.84
CA ALA A 165 -12.60 12.77 -9.49
C ALA A 165 -11.06 12.77 -9.48
N ASN A 166 -10.43 11.84 -10.21
CA ASN A 166 -8.97 11.82 -10.34
C ASN A 166 -8.44 13.11 -11.01
N ILE A 167 -9.09 13.60 -12.07
CA ILE A 167 -8.71 14.88 -12.71
C ILE A 167 -8.84 16.05 -11.74
N ALA A 168 -9.92 16.09 -10.95
CA ALA A 168 -10.18 17.16 -10.00
C ALA A 168 -9.18 17.20 -8.83
N LEU A 169 -8.63 16.04 -8.45
CA LEU A 169 -7.72 15.88 -7.31
C LEU A 169 -6.24 15.88 -7.67
N ALA A 170 -5.88 15.57 -8.93
CA ALA A 170 -4.49 15.58 -9.39
C ALA A 170 -3.71 16.86 -9.06
N PRO A 171 -4.28 18.09 -9.16
CA PRO A 171 -3.55 19.32 -8.81
C PRO A 171 -3.08 19.41 -7.34
N TYR A 172 -3.63 18.58 -6.45
CA TYR A 172 -3.28 18.56 -5.03
C TYR A 172 -2.19 17.53 -4.71
N VAL A 173 -1.83 16.69 -5.68
CA VAL A 173 -0.75 15.70 -5.57
C VAL A 173 0.51 16.30 -6.19
N PRO A 174 1.63 16.42 -5.45
CA PRO A 174 2.89 16.90 -6.01
C PRO A 174 3.38 16.04 -7.17
N GLU A 175 3.88 16.64 -8.25
CA GLU A 175 4.31 15.91 -9.45
C GLU A 175 5.41 14.86 -9.19
N TRP A 176 6.25 15.08 -8.18
CA TRP A 176 7.30 14.14 -7.77
C TRP A 176 6.76 12.92 -7.02
N ALA A 177 5.55 12.98 -6.46
CA ALA A 177 4.97 11.92 -5.65
C ALA A 177 4.52 10.74 -6.50
N GLY A 178 4.52 9.54 -5.91
CA GLY A 178 3.94 8.36 -6.56
C GLY A 178 2.41 8.45 -6.56
N LEU A 179 1.77 8.23 -7.71
CA LEU A 179 0.32 8.26 -7.84
C LEU A 179 -0.22 6.87 -8.21
N GLU A 180 -1.23 6.41 -7.49
CA GLU A 180 -1.99 5.21 -7.78
C GLU A 180 -3.45 5.56 -8.02
N THR A 181 -4.08 4.85 -8.97
CA THR A 181 -5.51 4.96 -9.29
C THR A 181 -6.13 3.58 -9.33
N GLU A 182 -7.46 3.49 -9.36
CA GLU A 182 -8.17 2.22 -9.23
C GLU A 182 -9.41 2.16 -10.10
N VAL A 183 -9.79 0.94 -10.51
CA VAL A 183 -11.01 0.67 -11.27
C VAL A 183 -11.64 -0.66 -10.84
N GLY A 184 -12.96 -0.68 -10.69
CA GLY A 184 -13.75 -1.91 -10.54
C GLY A 184 -14.51 -2.09 -9.21
N GLU A 185 -14.25 -1.32 -8.16
CA GLU A 185 -14.91 -1.52 -6.85
C GLU A 185 -16.42 -1.24 -6.85
N ILE A 186 -16.93 -0.40 -7.76
CA ILE A 186 -18.38 -0.14 -7.91
C ILE A 186 -19.20 -1.42 -8.12
N LYS A 187 -18.58 -2.48 -8.63
CA LYS A 187 -19.23 -3.75 -8.91
C LYS A 187 -19.24 -4.71 -7.70
N GLY A 188 -18.68 -4.27 -6.58
CA GLY A 188 -18.55 -5.03 -5.36
C GLY A 188 -17.77 -6.33 -5.52
N LYS A 189 -18.02 -7.29 -4.61
CA LYS A 189 -17.28 -8.56 -4.51
C LYS A 189 -17.44 -9.51 -5.71
N PHE A 190 -18.32 -9.23 -6.66
CA PHE A 190 -18.67 -10.14 -7.75
C PHE A 190 -18.30 -9.63 -9.14
N GLY A 191 -18.14 -8.32 -9.32
CA GLY A 191 -17.70 -7.79 -10.60
C GLY A 191 -16.18 -7.78 -10.71
N LEU A 192 -15.71 -7.89 -11.95
CA LEU A 192 -14.29 -7.82 -12.28
C LEU A 192 -14.04 -6.59 -13.14
N SER A 193 -12.86 -5.98 -13.01
CA SER A 193 -12.42 -4.93 -13.92
C SER A 193 -12.28 -5.47 -15.34
N THR A 194 -12.52 -4.61 -16.33
CA THR A 194 -12.36 -4.94 -17.75
C THR A 194 -11.23 -4.14 -18.38
N VAL A 195 -10.76 -4.61 -19.55
CA VAL A 195 -9.79 -3.88 -20.38
C VAL A 195 -10.31 -2.50 -20.78
N GLU A 196 -11.60 -2.40 -21.13
CA GLU A 196 -12.21 -1.15 -21.60
C GLU A 196 -12.27 -0.09 -20.50
N GLU A 197 -12.67 -0.47 -19.28
CA GLU A 197 -12.72 0.43 -18.12
C GLU A 197 -11.32 0.93 -17.73
N ALA A 198 -10.33 0.02 -17.70
CA ALA A 198 -8.96 0.38 -17.38
C ALA A 198 -8.35 1.30 -18.45
N LEU A 199 -8.58 1.02 -19.73
CA LEU A 199 -8.16 1.91 -20.83
C LEU A 199 -8.84 3.27 -20.72
N PHE A 200 -10.15 3.31 -20.48
CA PHE A 200 -10.91 4.55 -20.35
C PHE A 200 -10.29 5.48 -19.29
N LEU A 201 -10.03 4.94 -18.10
CA LEU A 201 -9.43 5.71 -17.00
C LEU A 201 -8.03 6.22 -17.38
N ILE A 202 -7.14 5.34 -17.84
CA ILE A 202 -5.75 5.70 -18.10
C ILE A 202 -5.59 6.62 -19.31
N GLN A 203 -6.37 6.43 -20.37
CA GLN A 203 -6.38 7.31 -21.53
C GLN A 203 -6.89 8.71 -21.15
N GLY A 204 -7.97 8.78 -20.38
CA GLY A 204 -8.49 10.04 -19.87
C GLY A 204 -7.45 10.79 -19.05
N LEU A 205 -6.84 10.13 -18.06
CA LEU A 205 -5.79 10.75 -17.24
C LEU A 205 -4.60 11.22 -18.10
N ASN A 206 -4.17 10.40 -19.05
CA ASN A 206 -3.07 10.75 -19.95
C ASN A 206 -3.38 12.00 -20.80
N ALA A 207 -4.61 12.13 -21.32
CA ALA A 207 -5.06 13.30 -22.09
C ALA A 207 -4.98 14.58 -21.24
N HIS A 208 -5.27 14.47 -19.95
CA HIS A 208 -5.17 15.57 -18.98
C HIS A 208 -3.76 15.80 -18.44
N GLY A 209 -2.76 15.03 -18.92
CA GLY A 209 -1.37 15.16 -18.47
C GLY A 209 -1.11 14.59 -17.08
N ILE A 210 -1.95 13.64 -16.65
CA ILE A 210 -1.83 12.92 -15.38
C ILE A 210 -1.30 11.53 -15.70
N TYR A 211 -0.26 11.11 -14.97
CA TYR A 211 0.47 9.87 -15.25
C TYR A 211 0.60 9.03 -13.97
N PRO A 212 -0.42 8.23 -13.63
CA PRO A 212 -0.31 7.32 -12.49
C PRO A 212 0.84 6.33 -12.68
N ASP A 213 1.53 6.03 -11.60
CA ASP A 213 2.58 5.02 -11.55
C ASP A 213 1.98 3.62 -11.41
N TRP A 214 0.86 3.52 -10.68
CA TRP A 214 0.14 2.28 -10.42
C TRP A 214 -1.35 2.34 -10.79
N ILE A 215 -1.88 1.18 -11.19
CA ILE A 215 -3.32 0.92 -11.27
C ILE A 215 -3.67 -0.32 -10.43
N ALA A 216 -4.68 -0.18 -9.57
CA ALA A 216 -5.33 -1.28 -8.89
C ALA A 216 -6.58 -1.74 -9.66
N LEU A 217 -6.84 -3.05 -9.62
CA LEU A 217 -7.92 -3.70 -10.35
C LEU A 217 -8.70 -4.59 -9.38
N ASN A 218 -10.02 -4.59 -9.50
CA ASN A 218 -10.84 -5.67 -8.97
C ASN A 218 -10.65 -6.93 -9.84
N ASN A 219 -9.72 -7.78 -9.42
CA ASN A 219 -9.39 -9.05 -10.08
C ASN A 219 -9.87 -10.28 -9.29
N GLY A 220 -10.92 -10.13 -8.48
CA GLY A 220 -11.56 -11.22 -7.73
C GLY A 220 -11.01 -11.45 -6.31
N THR A 221 -10.04 -10.65 -5.88
CA THR A 221 -9.60 -10.62 -4.47
C THR A 221 -10.59 -9.85 -3.59
N THR A 222 -10.69 -10.23 -2.32
CA THR A 222 -11.47 -9.49 -1.32
C THR A 222 -10.55 -8.91 -0.26
N HIS A 223 -10.87 -7.73 0.26
CA HIS A 223 -10.17 -7.16 1.41
C HIS A 223 -10.52 -7.94 2.68
N GLY A 224 -9.51 -8.28 3.50
CA GLY A 224 -9.72 -8.93 4.79
C GLY A 224 -9.37 -10.41 4.80
N ILE A 225 -10.20 -11.23 5.45
CA ILE A 225 -10.05 -12.68 5.50
C ILE A 225 -10.83 -13.25 4.30
N GLN A 226 -10.14 -13.98 3.42
CA GLN A 226 -10.76 -14.48 2.19
C GLN A 226 -11.84 -15.54 2.50
N THR A 227 -13.06 -15.31 2.01
CA THR A 227 -14.19 -16.26 2.10
C THR A 227 -14.68 -16.74 0.73
N SER A 228 -14.08 -16.27 -0.38
CA SER A 228 -14.50 -16.59 -1.76
C SER A 228 -13.56 -17.60 -2.42
N ASP A 229 -14.14 -18.52 -3.19
CA ASP A 229 -13.42 -19.57 -3.92
C ASP A 229 -12.75 -19.09 -5.23
N GLN A 230 -13.00 -17.83 -5.65
CA GLN A 230 -12.63 -17.34 -6.98
C GLN A 230 -11.12 -17.04 -7.09
N GLY A 231 -10.52 -16.47 -6.04
CA GLY A 231 -9.10 -16.09 -5.99
C GLY A 231 -8.67 -15.05 -7.03
N ILE A 232 -7.38 -14.72 -7.02
CA ILE A 232 -6.76 -13.79 -7.98
C ILE A 232 -6.93 -14.28 -9.43
N GLN A 233 -7.52 -13.46 -10.29
CA GLN A 233 -7.61 -13.68 -11.74
C GLN A 233 -6.33 -13.20 -12.45
N VAL A 234 -5.31 -14.06 -12.50
CA VAL A 234 -3.99 -13.74 -13.11
C VAL A 234 -4.09 -13.45 -14.61
N ASP A 235 -4.89 -14.23 -15.35
CA ASP A 235 -5.00 -14.07 -16.80
C ASP A 235 -5.68 -12.74 -17.16
N LEU A 236 -6.76 -12.39 -16.46
CA LEU A 236 -7.41 -11.07 -16.57
C LEU A 236 -6.44 -9.93 -16.27
N THR A 237 -5.69 -10.05 -15.17
CA THR A 237 -4.70 -9.03 -14.78
C THR A 237 -3.61 -8.87 -15.84
N THR A 238 -3.19 -9.97 -16.45
CA THR A 238 -2.22 -9.97 -17.56
C THR A 238 -2.79 -9.25 -18.77
N GLU A 239 -4.01 -9.58 -19.19
CA GLU A 239 -4.70 -8.97 -20.34
C GLU A 239 -4.83 -7.45 -20.19
N ILE A 240 -5.30 -6.99 -19.02
CA ILE A 240 -5.44 -5.56 -18.73
C ILE A 240 -4.07 -4.85 -18.75
N HIS A 241 -3.06 -5.43 -18.10
CA HIS A 241 -1.71 -4.84 -18.11
C HIS A 241 -1.07 -4.83 -19.51
N GLU A 242 -1.39 -5.79 -20.38
CA GLU A 242 -0.98 -5.79 -21.78
C GLU A 242 -1.63 -4.67 -22.58
N ALA A 243 -2.94 -4.47 -22.41
CA ALA A 243 -3.66 -3.37 -23.04
C ALA A 243 -3.12 -1.99 -22.61
N LEU A 244 -2.72 -1.85 -21.34
CA LEU A 244 -2.16 -0.60 -20.80
C LEU A 244 -0.66 -0.38 -21.07
N SER A 245 0.00 -1.31 -21.76
CA SER A 245 1.46 -1.34 -21.88
C SER A 245 2.07 -0.06 -22.46
N GLU A 246 1.37 0.62 -23.38
CA GLU A 246 1.86 1.88 -23.96
C GLU A 246 1.96 3.02 -22.94
N TYR A 247 1.14 2.99 -21.88
CA TYR A 247 1.15 3.99 -20.81
C TYR A 247 2.21 3.72 -19.74
N MET A 248 2.92 2.60 -19.84
CA MET A 248 3.99 2.20 -18.93
C MET A 248 3.55 2.14 -17.46
N ILE A 249 2.26 2.03 -17.17
CA ILE A 249 1.71 1.92 -15.82
C ILE A 249 2.00 0.53 -15.23
N SER A 250 2.29 0.49 -13.93
CA SER A 250 2.52 -0.76 -13.19
C SER A 250 1.22 -1.20 -12.51
N GLY A 251 1.07 -2.49 -12.22
CA GLY A 251 -0.04 -2.97 -11.40
C GLY A 251 0.19 -2.76 -9.90
N ALA A 252 -0.89 -2.52 -9.15
CA ALA A 252 -0.97 -2.67 -7.71
C ALA A 252 -1.95 -3.81 -7.36
N GLN A 253 -1.46 -4.85 -6.69
CA GLN A 253 -2.30 -5.94 -6.20
C GLN A 253 -2.84 -5.59 -4.82
N HIS A 254 -4.14 -5.32 -4.76
CA HIS A 254 -4.87 -5.17 -3.50
C HIS A 254 -5.33 -6.54 -2.99
N GLY A 255 -5.85 -6.57 -1.75
CA GLY A 255 -6.39 -7.81 -1.19
C GLY A 255 -5.41 -8.98 -1.10
N THR A 256 -4.10 -8.74 -0.97
CA THR A 256 -3.06 -9.80 -1.00
C THR A 256 -3.18 -10.80 0.14
N SER A 257 -3.57 -10.33 1.34
CA SER A 257 -3.79 -11.21 2.50
C SER A 257 -4.88 -12.23 2.20
N GLY A 258 -4.58 -13.49 2.42
CA GLY A 258 -5.48 -14.61 2.16
C GLY A 258 -5.24 -15.33 0.84
N ASN A 259 -4.34 -14.84 -0.02
CA ASN A 259 -4.06 -15.48 -1.30
C ASN A 259 -2.91 -16.47 -1.30
N ASN A 260 -2.98 -17.41 -2.24
CA ASN A 260 -1.96 -18.43 -2.47
C ASN A 260 -0.63 -17.78 -2.92
N SER A 261 0.46 -18.09 -2.21
CA SER A 261 1.82 -17.66 -2.55
C SER A 261 2.22 -18.01 -3.99
N GLU A 262 1.75 -19.13 -4.55
CA GLU A 262 1.92 -19.50 -5.97
C GLU A 262 1.21 -18.52 -6.90
N ARG A 263 -0.03 -18.12 -6.59
CA ARG A 263 -0.75 -17.10 -7.37
C ARG A 263 -0.06 -15.74 -7.27
N LEU A 264 0.48 -15.39 -6.11
CA LEU A 264 1.26 -14.16 -5.94
C LEU A 264 2.56 -14.19 -6.75
N ARG A 265 3.25 -15.34 -6.82
CA ARG A 265 4.39 -15.53 -7.74
C ARG A 265 3.97 -15.42 -9.20
N GLU A 266 2.80 -15.95 -9.56
CA GLU A 266 2.25 -15.78 -10.90
C GLU A 266 1.99 -14.31 -11.22
N ILE A 267 1.40 -13.54 -10.31
CA ILE A 267 1.23 -12.09 -10.48
C ILE A 267 2.59 -11.41 -10.69
N ALA A 268 3.57 -11.66 -9.81
CA ALA A 268 4.90 -11.06 -9.96
C ALA A 268 5.58 -11.43 -11.29
N SER A 269 5.35 -12.65 -11.80
CA SER A 269 6.12 -13.18 -12.95
C SER A 269 5.43 -13.03 -14.31
N ARG A 270 4.10 -12.93 -14.34
CA ARG A 270 3.29 -12.92 -15.57
C ARG A 270 2.68 -11.56 -15.87
N THR A 271 2.58 -10.66 -14.89
CA THR A 271 1.97 -9.34 -15.07
C THR A 271 3.02 -8.22 -14.94
N ARG A 272 2.59 -6.96 -15.06
CA ARG A 272 3.40 -5.75 -14.78
C ARG A 272 3.20 -5.22 -13.34
N THR A 273 2.71 -6.04 -12.42
CA THR A 273 2.51 -5.61 -11.02
C THR A 273 3.87 -5.38 -10.35
N THR A 274 4.00 -4.28 -9.60
CA THR A 274 5.18 -3.99 -8.77
C THR A 274 4.83 -3.72 -7.31
N LYS A 275 3.56 -3.50 -6.98
CA LYS A 275 3.10 -3.24 -5.60
C LYS A 275 2.09 -4.30 -5.16
N ALA A 276 2.16 -4.77 -3.91
CA ALA A 276 1.16 -5.65 -3.33
C ALA A 276 0.80 -5.23 -1.89
N ASN A 277 -0.46 -4.86 -1.63
CA ASN A 277 -0.91 -4.36 -0.33
C ASN A 277 -1.16 -5.50 0.67
N VAL A 278 -0.64 -5.39 1.89
CA VAL A 278 -0.81 -6.41 2.94
C VAL A 278 -1.04 -5.75 4.30
N ALA A 279 -2.17 -6.08 4.94
CA ALA A 279 -2.57 -5.50 6.21
C ALA A 279 -2.88 -6.55 7.30
N THR A 280 -3.91 -7.37 7.05
CA THR A 280 -4.52 -8.23 8.07
C THR A 280 -3.54 -9.28 8.60
N ALA A 281 -2.74 -9.91 7.72
CA ALA A 281 -1.75 -10.88 8.12
C ALA A 281 -0.73 -10.29 9.11
N LEU A 282 -0.19 -9.10 8.81
CA LEU A 282 0.84 -8.43 9.63
C LEU A 282 0.34 -8.13 11.04
N GLN A 283 -0.91 -7.67 11.14
CA GLN A 283 -1.57 -7.42 12.42
C GLN A 283 -1.69 -8.70 13.25
N MET A 284 -2.23 -9.76 12.65
CA MET A 284 -2.49 -11.03 13.34
C MET A 284 -1.17 -11.66 13.81
N LEU A 285 -0.15 -11.65 12.96
CA LEU A 285 1.21 -12.07 13.31
C LEU A 285 1.77 -11.25 14.48
N SER A 286 1.63 -9.91 14.45
CA SER A 286 2.12 -9.06 15.54
C SER A 286 1.45 -9.38 16.89
N TRP A 287 0.24 -9.91 16.88
CA TRP A 287 -0.49 -10.34 18.08
C TRP A 287 -0.21 -11.79 18.48
N GLY A 288 0.50 -12.55 17.64
CA GLY A 288 0.83 -13.97 17.88
C GLY A 288 -0.28 -14.92 17.47
N VAL A 289 -1.21 -14.45 16.62
CA VAL A 289 -2.23 -15.29 15.99
C VAL A 289 -1.58 -16.06 14.85
N GLU A 290 -1.87 -17.35 14.79
CA GLU A 290 -1.44 -18.23 13.70
C GLU A 290 -2.02 -17.72 12.38
N VAL A 291 -1.18 -17.64 11.35
CA VAL A 291 -1.62 -17.38 9.98
C VAL A 291 -1.14 -18.53 9.12
N ASN A 292 -1.99 -18.99 8.21
CA ASN A 292 -1.62 -20.03 7.27
C ASN A 292 -0.72 -19.48 6.15
N ASP A 293 -0.30 -20.35 5.23
CA ASP A 293 0.53 -20.01 4.07
C ASP A 293 -0.11 -18.98 3.12
N TYR A 294 -1.40 -18.72 3.29
CA TYR A 294 -2.17 -17.73 2.55
C TYR A 294 -2.18 -16.36 3.25
N GLY A 295 -1.69 -16.25 4.49
CA GLY A 295 -1.80 -15.04 5.30
C GLY A 295 -3.18 -14.83 5.93
N ASN A 296 -4.05 -15.85 5.92
CA ASN A 296 -5.31 -15.83 6.65
C ASN A 296 -5.07 -16.27 8.10
N ALA A 297 -5.67 -15.54 9.05
CA ALA A 297 -5.68 -15.94 10.44
C ALA A 297 -6.40 -17.28 10.62
N VAL A 298 -5.79 -18.19 11.37
CA VAL A 298 -6.38 -19.50 11.66
C VAL A 298 -7.36 -19.35 12.82
N VAL A 299 -8.53 -19.98 12.67
CA VAL A 299 -9.59 -20.00 13.67
C VAL A 299 -9.93 -21.43 14.08
N ASP A 300 -10.40 -21.62 15.31
CA ASP A 300 -10.92 -22.89 15.81
C ASP A 300 -12.34 -23.20 15.29
N GLY A 301 -12.91 -24.33 15.73
CA GLY A 301 -14.26 -24.75 15.33
C GLY A 301 -15.39 -23.81 15.77
N ASP A 302 -15.12 -22.91 16.71
CA ASP A 302 -16.05 -21.90 17.21
C ASP A 302 -15.79 -20.52 16.57
N GLY A 303 -14.81 -20.42 15.67
CA GLY A 303 -14.43 -19.19 14.96
C GLY A 303 -13.52 -18.26 15.77
N ASN A 304 -12.92 -18.72 16.86
CA ASN A 304 -11.96 -17.93 17.64
C ASN A 304 -10.56 -18.03 17.03
N PHE A 305 -9.81 -16.93 17.04
CA PHE A 305 -8.43 -16.92 16.56
C PHE A 305 -7.54 -17.85 17.39
N ILE A 306 -6.77 -18.69 16.70
CA ILE A 306 -5.76 -19.55 17.32
C ILE A 306 -4.51 -18.71 17.59
N LYS A 307 -4.18 -18.53 18.86
CA LYS A 307 -2.96 -17.85 19.29
C LYS A 307 -1.88 -18.88 19.62
N GLU A 308 -0.69 -18.65 19.09
CA GLU A 308 0.48 -19.44 19.45
C GLU A 308 1.00 -19.04 20.84
N GLU A 309 1.29 -20.04 21.67
CA GLU A 309 1.86 -19.86 22.99
C GLU A 309 3.27 -19.27 22.87
N GLY A 310 3.58 -18.27 23.70
CA GLY A 310 4.90 -17.61 23.67
C GLY A 310 5.10 -16.58 22.56
N GLU A 311 4.19 -16.48 21.58
CA GLU A 311 4.29 -15.54 20.46
C GLU A 311 3.48 -14.26 20.65
N GLY A 312 3.86 -13.18 19.94
CA GLY A 312 3.09 -11.93 19.89
C GLY A 312 2.87 -11.25 21.25
N VAL A 313 1.65 -10.79 21.54
CA VAL A 313 1.34 -10.16 22.83
C VAL A 313 1.42 -11.17 23.99
N SER A 314 1.61 -10.69 25.22
CA SER A 314 1.53 -11.54 26.42
C SER A 314 0.16 -12.21 26.55
N GLY A 315 0.10 -13.34 27.27
CA GLY A 315 -1.17 -14.02 27.54
C GLY A 315 -2.15 -13.15 28.32
N GLU A 316 -1.63 -12.32 29.25
CA GLU A 316 -2.43 -11.35 30.01
C GLU A 316 -3.05 -10.29 29.09
N VAL A 317 -2.26 -9.65 28.23
CA VAL A 317 -2.77 -8.66 27.28
C VAL A 317 -3.72 -9.29 26.26
N TRP A 318 -3.46 -10.53 25.83
CA TRP A 318 -4.39 -11.25 24.95
C TRP A 318 -5.75 -11.47 25.63
N ALA A 319 -5.76 -11.91 26.90
CA ALA A 319 -7.00 -12.07 27.65
C ALA A 319 -7.75 -10.73 27.82
N GLU A 320 -7.03 -9.63 28.05
CA GLU A 320 -7.62 -8.28 28.06
C GLU A 320 -8.24 -7.91 26.71
N MET A 321 -7.56 -8.21 25.60
CA MET A 321 -8.08 -7.98 24.25
C MET A 321 -9.38 -8.74 24.01
N LEU A 322 -9.44 -10.02 24.37
CA LEU A 322 -10.64 -10.85 24.23
C LEU A 322 -11.81 -10.30 25.06
N ALA A 323 -11.57 -9.94 26.33
CA ALA A 323 -12.60 -9.36 27.20
C ALA A 323 -13.10 -8.00 26.69
N TYR A 324 -12.20 -7.15 26.17
CA TYR A 324 -12.58 -5.89 25.55
C TYR A 324 -13.43 -6.14 24.30
N ALA A 325 -13.01 -7.07 23.44
CA ALA A 325 -13.73 -7.41 22.23
C ALA A 325 -15.15 -7.92 22.55
N GLU A 326 -15.29 -8.82 23.52
CA GLU A 326 -16.57 -9.33 23.98
C GLU A 326 -17.49 -8.21 24.49
N SER A 327 -16.98 -7.36 25.38
CA SER A 327 -17.78 -6.26 25.97
C SER A 327 -18.21 -5.19 24.96
N HIS A 328 -17.53 -5.08 23.81
CA HIS A 328 -17.86 -4.14 22.74
C HIS A 328 -18.46 -4.81 21.49
N GLY A 329 -18.77 -6.11 21.56
CA GLY A 329 -19.35 -6.84 20.43
C GLY A 329 -18.43 -6.97 19.20
N ILE A 330 -17.12 -6.85 19.38
CA ILE A 330 -16.12 -6.96 18.32
C ILE A 330 -15.86 -8.44 18.03
N LYS A 331 -16.08 -8.86 16.77
CA LYS A 331 -15.93 -10.26 16.33
C LYS A 331 -15.26 -10.36 14.95
N GLY A 332 -14.60 -11.49 14.70
CA GLY A 332 -13.98 -11.81 13.41
C GLY A 332 -13.07 -10.68 12.88
N GLY A 333 -13.25 -10.29 11.62
CA GLY A 333 -12.45 -9.23 10.99
C GLY A 333 -12.49 -7.87 11.70
N ASN A 334 -13.53 -7.59 12.52
CA ASN A 334 -13.59 -6.36 13.31
C ASN A 334 -12.56 -6.29 14.43
N PHE A 335 -11.84 -7.37 14.74
CA PHE A 335 -10.68 -7.32 15.64
C PHE A 335 -9.65 -6.27 15.22
N LYS A 336 -9.63 -5.86 13.93
CA LYS A 336 -8.87 -4.69 13.44
C LYS A 336 -9.08 -3.43 14.29
N LYS A 337 -10.27 -3.25 14.88
CA LYS A 337 -10.62 -2.11 15.75
C LYS A 337 -9.94 -2.12 17.12
N LEU A 338 -9.23 -3.20 17.48
CA LEU A 338 -8.46 -3.28 18.72
C LEU A 338 -7.11 -2.53 18.65
N ASN A 339 -6.62 -2.17 17.44
CA ASN A 339 -5.35 -1.45 17.32
C ASN A 339 -5.36 -0.13 18.12
N LEU A 340 -6.38 0.71 17.95
CA LEU A 340 -6.45 2.00 18.65
C LEU A 340 -6.49 1.88 20.19
N PRO A 341 -7.42 1.12 20.81
CA PRO A 341 -7.49 1.04 22.27
C PRO A 341 -6.29 0.32 22.90
N PHE A 342 -5.60 -0.56 22.17
CA PHE A 342 -4.50 -1.37 22.73
C PHE A 342 -3.10 -0.92 22.35
N GLU A 343 -2.88 0.03 21.43
CA GLU A 343 -1.52 0.45 21.02
C GLU A 343 -0.61 0.75 22.23
N ASN A 344 -1.08 1.56 23.18
CA ASN A 344 -0.31 1.89 24.38
C ASN A 344 -0.11 0.69 25.31
N ARG A 345 -1.07 -0.24 25.36
CA ARG A 345 -0.91 -1.49 26.12
C ARG A 345 0.17 -2.35 25.51
N PHE A 346 0.21 -2.45 24.17
CA PHE A 346 1.23 -3.19 23.45
C PHE A 346 2.63 -2.59 23.67
N LEU A 347 2.74 -1.26 23.54
CA LEU A 347 3.99 -0.51 23.79
C LEU A 347 4.45 -0.55 25.25
N GLY A 348 3.53 -0.73 26.19
CA GLY A 348 3.82 -0.86 27.62
C GLY A 348 4.35 -2.24 28.04
N GLN A 349 4.38 -3.22 27.13
CA GLN A 349 4.88 -4.56 27.44
C GLN A 349 6.42 -4.58 27.60
N PRO A 350 6.96 -5.57 28.34
CA PRO A 350 8.39 -5.81 28.44
C PRO A 350 9.09 -5.87 27.07
N ARG A 351 10.36 -5.48 27.05
CA ARG A 351 11.14 -5.34 25.80
C ARG A 351 11.14 -6.61 24.97
N GLU A 352 11.34 -7.76 25.60
CA GLU A 352 11.36 -9.08 24.97
C GLU A 352 10.04 -9.42 24.27
N ILE A 353 8.91 -8.97 24.82
CA ILE A 353 7.59 -9.15 24.21
C ILE A 353 7.45 -8.22 23.01
N ARG A 354 7.88 -6.96 23.15
CA ARG A 354 7.86 -6.01 22.03
C ARG A 354 8.73 -6.45 20.86
N GLU A 355 9.92 -6.99 21.15
CA GLU A 355 10.84 -7.50 20.13
C GLU A 355 10.29 -8.74 19.41
N ARG A 356 9.68 -9.71 20.12
CA ARG A 356 9.07 -10.87 19.44
C ARG A 356 7.87 -10.50 18.58
N MET A 357 7.05 -9.52 18.98
CA MET A 357 5.93 -9.02 18.18
C MET A 357 6.41 -8.50 16.82
N SER A 358 7.50 -7.72 16.81
CA SER A 358 8.11 -7.24 15.56
C SER A 358 8.81 -8.33 14.77
N ARG A 359 9.53 -9.27 15.44
CA ARG A 359 10.25 -10.35 14.77
C ARG A 359 9.35 -11.25 13.94
N ARG A 360 8.15 -11.58 14.44
CA ARG A 360 7.23 -12.44 13.69
C ARG A 360 6.72 -11.76 12.41
N VAL A 361 6.54 -10.44 12.43
CA VAL A 361 6.27 -9.65 11.22
C VAL A 361 7.49 -9.62 10.31
N GLU A 362 8.68 -9.41 10.87
CA GLU A 362 9.96 -9.41 10.11
C GLU A 362 10.13 -10.71 9.31
N ASP A 363 9.99 -11.86 9.96
CA ASP A 363 10.21 -13.16 9.32
C ASP A 363 9.21 -13.42 8.18
N PHE A 364 7.94 -13.07 8.38
CA PHE A 364 6.91 -13.20 7.36
C PHE A 364 7.17 -12.28 6.16
N VAL A 365 7.47 -11.00 6.42
CA VAL A 365 7.71 -10.00 5.36
C VAL A 365 8.99 -10.33 4.60
N TYR A 366 10.05 -10.77 5.27
CA TYR A 366 11.27 -11.21 4.62
C TYR A 366 11.01 -12.38 3.66
N ASN A 367 10.22 -13.38 4.10
CA ASN A 367 9.84 -14.49 3.24
C ASN A 367 9.03 -14.03 2.01
N LEU A 368 8.08 -13.10 2.19
CA LEU A 368 7.34 -12.52 1.05
C LEU A 368 8.28 -11.82 0.07
N LEU A 369 9.13 -10.91 0.55
CA LEU A 369 10.06 -10.15 -0.28
C LEU A 369 10.99 -11.06 -1.08
N VAL A 370 11.60 -12.05 -0.44
CA VAL A 370 12.65 -12.87 -1.07
C VAL A 370 12.03 -14.04 -1.87
N ASN A 371 11.12 -14.81 -1.27
CA ASN A 371 10.70 -16.10 -1.81
C ASN A 371 9.38 -16.06 -2.61
N VAL A 372 8.66 -14.92 -2.59
CA VAL A 372 7.39 -14.75 -3.31
C VAL A 372 7.48 -13.62 -4.32
N PHE A 373 7.98 -12.45 -3.91
CA PHE A 373 7.93 -11.23 -4.71
C PHE A 373 9.21 -10.92 -5.49
N ASN A 374 10.29 -11.67 -5.32
CA ASN A 374 11.57 -11.42 -6.02
C ASN A 374 12.10 -9.99 -5.79
N ALA A 375 11.89 -9.46 -4.59
CA ALA A 375 12.22 -8.08 -4.19
C ALA A 375 13.64 -7.92 -3.64
N GLU A 376 14.35 -9.02 -3.38
CA GLU A 376 15.71 -9.01 -2.84
C GLU A 376 16.65 -8.18 -3.74
N ASP A 377 17.51 -7.38 -3.11
CA ASP A 377 18.48 -6.50 -3.78
C ASP A 377 17.88 -5.44 -4.71
N THR A 378 16.66 -4.99 -4.42
CA THR A 378 16.05 -3.85 -5.15
C THR A 378 16.49 -2.49 -4.60
N ALA A 379 17.03 -2.41 -3.38
CA ALA A 379 17.52 -1.15 -2.83
C ALA A 379 18.66 -0.55 -3.67
N PRO A 380 19.72 -1.28 -4.09
CA PRO A 380 20.73 -0.74 -4.99
C PRO A 380 20.18 -0.17 -6.29
N LEU A 381 19.14 -0.78 -6.88
CA LEU A 381 18.49 -0.30 -8.10
C LEU A 381 17.73 1.02 -7.86
N ALA A 382 17.10 1.16 -6.69
CA ALA A 382 16.49 2.42 -6.27
C ALA A 382 17.54 3.51 -6.04
N LEU A 383 18.68 3.20 -5.43
CA LEU A 383 19.80 4.14 -5.29
C LEU A 383 20.32 4.57 -6.67
N GLU A 384 20.54 3.63 -7.59
CA GLU A 384 20.96 3.92 -8.96
C GLU A 384 19.95 4.81 -9.69
N THR A 385 18.66 4.57 -9.49
CA THR A 385 17.58 5.40 -10.05
C THR A 385 17.68 6.85 -9.58
N ILE A 386 17.85 7.07 -8.27
CA ILE A 386 18.01 8.41 -7.68
C ILE A 386 19.28 9.08 -8.22
N LEU A 387 20.41 8.38 -8.18
CA LEU A 387 21.71 8.93 -8.56
C LEU A 387 21.78 9.28 -10.05
N SER A 388 21.15 8.45 -10.90
CA SER A 388 21.07 8.70 -12.34
C SER A 388 20.17 9.88 -12.68
N ALA A 389 19.07 10.07 -11.94
CA ALA A 389 18.20 11.24 -12.09
C ALA A 389 18.84 12.51 -11.50
N GLY A 390 19.71 12.39 -10.50
CA GLY A 390 20.27 13.51 -9.76
C GLY A 390 19.22 14.29 -8.96
N SER A 391 18.06 13.67 -8.67
CA SER A 391 16.87 14.34 -8.15
C SER A 391 15.94 13.37 -7.42
N TYR A 392 15.13 13.88 -6.49
CA TYR A 392 14.00 13.18 -5.88
C TYR A 392 12.82 13.04 -6.84
N ASP A 393 12.75 13.89 -7.85
CA ASP A 393 11.72 13.90 -8.87
C ASP A 393 12.19 13.13 -10.10
N LEU A 394 11.54 11.99 -10.35
CA LEU A 394 11.83 11.11 -11.48
C LEU A 394 10.98 11.43 -12.72
N GLY A 395 10.04 12.36 -12.62
CA GLY A 395 9.06 12.64 -13.68
C GLY A 395 8.15 11.44 -13.99
N PRO A 396 7.34 11.53 -15.06
CA PRO A 396 6.45 10.44 -15.48
C PRO A 396 7.20 9.35 -16.27
N LYS A 397 6.62 8.15 -16.35
CA LYS A 397 7.12 7.04 -17.20
C LYS A 397 6.98 7.31 -18.70
N VAL A 398 5.97 8.10 -19.04
CA VAL A 398 5.52 8.35 -20.40
C VAL A 398 5.02 9.79 -20.53
N GLY A 399 5.05 10.34 -21.74
CA GLY A 399 4.40 11.62 -22.03
C GLY A 399 2.92 11.47 -22.41
N ARG A 400 2.27 12.60 -22.71
CA ARG A 400 0.92 12.62 -23.28
C ARG A 400 0.91 11.94 -24.65
N LYS A 401 -0.07 11.06 -24.83
CA LYS A 401 -0.38 10.30 -26.05
C LYS A 401 -1.78 10.62 -26.56
N GLU A 402 -2.71 10.85 -25.64
CA GLU A 402 -4.11 11.14 -25.94
C GLU A 402 -4.33 12.64 -26.20
N SER A 403 -5.30 12.96 -27.07
CA SER A 403 -5.67 14.33 -27.43
C SER A 403 -6.61 14.93 -26.37
N PRO A 404 -6.27 16.05 -25.70
CA PRO A 404 -7.14 16.68 -24.71
C PRO A 404 -8.54 17.01 -25.25
N GLU A 405 -8.63 17.36 -26.54
CA GLU A 405 -9.87 17.70 -27.23
C GLU A 405 -10.82 16.50 -27.36
N GLU A 406 -10.32 15.27 -27.24
CA GLU A 406 -11.10 14.04 -27.24
C GLU A 406 -11.58 13.59 -25.85
N TRP A 407 -11.14 14.30 -24.81
CA TRP A 407 -11.37 13.99 -23.41
C TRP A 407 -11.90 15.20 -22.63
N THR A 408 -12.75 16.02 -23.26
CA THR A 408 -13.55 17.04 -22.54
C THR A 408 -14.55 16.36 -21.59
N GLU A 409 -15.05 17.08 -20.60
CA GLU A 409 -16.03 16.55 -19.64
C GLU A 409 -17.26 15.93 -20.36
N GLU A 410 -17.79 16.59 -21.39
CA GLU A 410 -18.91 16.06 -22.16
C GLU A 410 -18.55 14.77 -22.90
N LYS A 411 -17.34 14.69 -23.48
CA LYS A 411 -16.87 13.49 -24.18
C LYS A 411 -16.56 12.35 -23.22
N ILE A 412 -16.05 12.65 -22.03
CA ILE A 412 -15.83 11.68 -20.94
C ILE A 412 -17.15 10.98 -20.59
N ILE A 413 -18.21 11.77 -20.33
CA ILE A 413 -19.54 11.25 -19.99
C ILE A 413 -20.11 10.43 -21.15
N GLN A 414 -19.98 10.90 -22.39
CA GLN A 414 -20.46 10.19 -23.57
C GLN A 414 -19.74 8.86 -23.79
N ARG A 415 -18.41 8.82 -23.63
CA ARG A 415 -17.58 7.62 -23.78
C ARG A 415 -17.90 6.60 -22.68
N ALA A 416 -17.99 7.03 -21.42
CA ALA A 416 -18.33 6.15 -20.30
C ALA A 416 -19.69 5.47 -20.49
N ALA A 417 -20.68 6.18 -21.05
CA ALA A 417 -22.01 5.62 -21.32
C ALA A 417 -22.01 4.50 -22.38
N LEU A 418 -20.93 4.34 -23.16
CA LEU A 418 -20.78 3.30 -24.17
C LEU A 418 -20.10 2.04 -23.63
N ILE A 419 -19.49 2.11 -22.45
CA ILE A 419 -18.82 0.96 -21.82
C ILE A 419 -19.91 -0.01 -21.34
N GLU A 420 -20.00 -1.16 -21.99
CA GLU A 420 -20.90 -2.23 -21.55
C GLU A 420 -20.22 -3.03 -20.43
N SER A 421 -20.53 -2.69 -19.17
CA SER A 421 -20.04 -3.44 -18.01
C SER A 421 -21.17 -4.06 -17.19
N ASP A 422 -20.95 -5.30 -16.72
CA ASP A 422 -21.76 -5.89 -15.66
C ASP A 422 -21.54 -5.07 -14.39
N LYS A 423 -22.56 -4.31 -13.99
CA LYS A 423 -22.51 -3.40 -12.83
C LYS A 423 -22.56 -4.15 -11.50
N GLY A 424 -22.62 -5.48 -11.52
CA GLY A 424 -22.82 -6.29 -10.33
C GLY A 424 -24.21 -6.07 -9.71
N PRO A 425 -24.52 -6.77 -8.61
CA PRO A 425 -25.77 -6.57 -7.88
C PRO A 425 -25.80 -5.21 -7.15
N GLU A 426 -26.98 -4.57 -7.06
CA GLU A 426 -27.16 -3.37 -6.22
C GLU A 426 -26.85 -3.69 -4.74
N GLY A 427 -25.95 -2.92 -4.10
CA GLY A 427 -25.58 -3.12 -2.70
C GLY A 427 -24.70 -2.01 -2.10
N ASP A 428 -24.70 -1.92 -0.77
CA ASP A 428 -23.79 -1.08 0.01
C ASP A 428 -22.50 -1.88 0.30
N PHE A 429 -21.37 -1.42 -0.24
CA PHE A 429 -20.08 -2.12 -0.21
C PHE A 429 -19.08 -1.49 0.79
N ASP A 430 -19.58 -1.02 1.93
CA ASP A 430 -18.78 -0.55 3.07
C ASP A 430 -18.13 -1.73 3.83
N ASP A 431 -16.98 -2.23 3.36
CA ASP A 431 -16.11 -3.17 4.11
C ASP A 431 -14.73 -2.60 4.50
#